data_AF-A0A497RZ56-F1
#
_entry.id   AF-A0A497RZ56-F1
#
_cell.length_a   1.000
_cell.length_b   1.000
_cell.length_c   1.000
_cell.angle_alpha   90.00
_cell.angle_beta   90.00
_cell.angle_gamma   90.00
#
_symmetry.space_group_name_H-M   'P 1'
#
loop_
_entity.id
_entity.type
_entity.pdbx_description
1 polymer ?
#
loop_
_entity_poly.entity_id
_entity_poly.type
_entity_poly.pdbx_seq_one_letter_code
_entity_poly.pdbx_strand_id
1 'polypeptide(L)' 'MKTTIVSVRIPTQLKKDAEKYGIDIKEVLLESLENRLKEEKFKRLKDRLKKVAKILQKIPEDELTSIVRESRDER' A
#
# COMPACT_ATOMS: atom_id res chain seq x y z
N MET A 1 -2.07 -1.86 -21.79
CA MET A 1 -1.15 -1.81 -20.62
C MET A 1 0.27 -2.00 -21.10
N LYS A 2 1.24 -1.28 -20.53
CA LYS A 2 2.67 -1.48 -20.81
C LYS A 2 3.21 -2.50 -19.80
N THR A 3 3.76 -3.61 -20.27
CA THR A 3 4.35 -4.65 -19.42
C THR A 3 5.87 -4.60 -19.49
N THR A 4 6.52 -4.91 -18.37
CA THR A 4 7.98 -4.99 -18.26
C THR A 4 8.37 -6.38 -17.78
N ILE A 5 9.41 -6.97 -18.37
CA ILE A 5 9.94 -8.28 -17.94
C ILE A 5 10.87 -8.09 -16.75
N VAL A 6 10.69 -8.91 -15.72
CA VAL A 6 11.60 -9.01 -14.57
C VAL A 6 12.17 -10.43 -14.56
N SER A 7 13.51 -10.55 -14.55
CA SER A 7 14.19 -11.83 -14.42
C SER A 7 14.72 -12.01 -13.01
N VAL A 8 14.34 -13.09 -12.34
CA VAL A 8 14.75 -13.40 -10.96
C VAL A 8 15.30 -14.82 -10.93
N ARG A 9 16.45 -15.01 -10.27
CA ARG A 9 17.01 -16.32 -10.02
C ARG A 9 16.35 -16.94 -8.80
N ILE A 10 15.82 -18.14 -8.95
CA ILE A 10 15.25 -18.94 -7.86
C ILE A 10 16.01 -20.27 -7.71
N PRO A 11 16.03 -20.89 -6.52
CA PRO A 11 16.51 -22.24 -6.34
C PRO A 11 15.81 -23.23 -7.28
N THR A 12 16.59 -24.12 -7.90
CA THR A 12 16.05 -25.13 -8.84
C THR A 12 14.96 -26.00 -8.20
N GLN A 13 15.12 -26.33 -6.92
CA GLN A 13 14.15 -27.16 -6.20
C GLN A 13 12.79 -26.47 -6.06
N LEU A 14 12.77 -25.15 -5.82
CA LEU A 14 11.52 -24.37 -5.74
C LEU A 14 10.76 -24.41 -7.06
N LYS A 15 11.46 -24.27 -8.19
CA LYS A 15 10.84 -24.38 -9.51
C LYS A 15 10.25 -25.78 -9.72
N LYS A 16 11.02 -26.82 -9.41
CA LYS A 16 10.60 -28.22 -9.56
C LYS A 16 9.39 -28.55 -8.69
N ASP A 17 9.38 -28.08 -7.45
CA ASP A 17 8.26 -28.32 -6.53
C ASP A 17 7.01 -27.57 -7.00
N ALA A 18 7.15 -26.32 -7.44
CA ALA A 18 6.03 -25.56 -8.01
C ALA A 18 5.42 -26.28 -9.23
N GLU A 19 6.25 -26.77 -10.15
CA GLU A 19 5.79 -27.57 -11.30
C GLU A 19 5.11 -28.87 -10.86
N LYS A 20 5.70 -29.60 -9.89
CA LYS A 20 5.15 -30.85 -9.35
C LYS A 20 3.77 -30.66 -8.74
N TYR A 21 3.54 -29.55 -8.05
CA TYR A 21 2.28 -29.26 -7.37
C TYR A 21 1.33 -28.39 -8.21
N GLY A 22 1.69 -28.04 -9.45
CA GLY A 22 0.84 -27.24 -10.34
C GLY A 22 0.69 -25.78 -9.89
N ILE A 23 1.68 -25.22 -9.18
CA ILE A 23 1.68 -23.84 -8.70
C ILE A 23 2.15 -22.91 -9.81
N ASP A 24 1.35 -21.88 -10.14
CA ASP A 24 1.76 -20.83 -11.06
C ASP A 24 2.71 -19.84 -10.36
N ILE A 25 4.01 -19.97 -10.65
CA ILE A 25 5.07 -19.09 -10.12
C ILE A 25 4.82 -17.62 -10.51
N LYS A 26 4.28 -17.36 -11.70
CA LYS A 26 4.00 -15.99 -12.16
C LYS A 26 2.89 -15.38 -11.33
N GLU A 27 1.79 -16.10 -11.12
CA GLU A 27 0.66 -15.63 -10.30
C GLU A 27 1.13 -15.32 -8.88
N VAL A 28 1.87 -16.25 -8.26
CA VAL A 28 2.43 -16.06 -6.91
C VAL A 28 3.34 -14.84 -6.84
N LEU A 29 4.22 -14.63 -7.84
CA LEU A 29 5.12 -13.48 -7.89
C LEU A 29 4.35 -12.15 -8.03
N LEU A 30 3.34 -12.11 -8.88
CA LEU A 30 2.52 -10.92 -9.10
C LEU A 30 1.72 -10.58 -7.86
N GLU A 31 1.01 -11.55 -7.28
CA GLU A 31 0.20 -11.35 -6.08
C GLU A 31 1.07 -10.91 -4.89
N SER A 32 2.22 -11.56 -4.69
CA SER A 32 3.17 -11.19 -3.63
C SER A 32 3.66 -9.74 -3.80
N LEU A 33 3.96 -9.33 -5.04
CA LEU A 33 4.41 -7.98 -5.32
C LEU A 33 3.29 -6.95 -5.09
N GLU A 34 2.08 -7.23 -5.56
CA GLU A 34 0.92 -6.35 -5.38
C GLU A 34 0.57 -6.16 -3.90
N ASN A 35 0.51 -7.25 -3.14
CA ASN A 35 0.23 -7.21 -1.71
C ASN A 35 1.30 -6.40 -0.96
N ARG A 36 2.58 -6.65 -1.24
CA ARG A 36 3.67 -5.90 -0.61
C ARG A 36 3.62 -4.41 -0.95
N LEU A 37 3.30 -4.06 -2.19
CA LEU A 37 3.14 -2.67 -2.61
C LEU A 37 1.94 -2.01 -1.94
N LYS A 38 0.82 -2.73 -1.81
CA LYS A 38 -0.39 -2.24 -1.13
C LYS A 38 -0.07 -1.92 0.33
N GLU A 39 0.57 -2.84 1.05
CA GLU A 39 0.98 -2.64 2.44
C GLU A 39 1.91 -1.43 2.59
N GLU A 40 2.93 -1.31 1.74
CA GLU A 40 3.90 -0.21 1.81
C GLU A 40 3.24 1.15 1.49
N LYS A 41 2.31 1.19 0.53
CA LYS A 41 1.51 2.39 0.23
C LYS A 41 0.65 2.79 1.43
N PHE A 42 -0.06 1.83 2.05
CA PHE A 42 -0.87 2.08 3.24
C PHE A 42 -0.03 2.58 4.42
N LYS A 43 1.13 1.96 4.65
CA LYS A 43 2.07 2.38 5.70
C LYS A 43 2.51 3.83 5.48
N ARG A 44 2.92 4.19 4.26
CA ARG A 44 3.33 5.56 3.92
C ARG A 44 2.19 6.56 4.06
N LEU A 45 0.98 6.19 3.67
CA LEU A 45 -0.21 7.03 3.86
C LEU A 45 -0.46 7.28 5.35
N LYS A 46 -0.44 6.21 6.16
CA LYS A 46 -0.62 6.29 7.62
C LYS A 46 0.43 7.18 8.27
N ASP A 47 1.69 7.07 7.83
CA ASP A 47 2.78 7.91 8.35
C ASP A 47 2.60 9.38 7.99
N ARG A 48 2.11 9.70 6.78
CA ARG A 48 1.76 11.07 6.40
C ARG A 48 0.60 11.60 7.24
N LEU A 49 -0.48 10.82 7.39
CA LEU A 49 -1.62 11.20 8.22
C LEU A 49 -1.22 11.44 9.67
N LYS A 50 -0.34 10.62 10.25
CA LYS A 50 0.21 10.85 11.59
C LYS A 50 0.96 12.18 11.70
N LYS A 51 1.73 12.56 10.68
CA LYS A 51 2.42 13.87 10.65
C LYS A 51 1.41 15.02 10.63
N VAL A 52 0.36 14.91 9.81
CA VAL A 52 -0.72 15.90 9.76
C VAL A 52 -1.45 15.98 11.10
N ALA A 53 -1.83 14.85 11.68
CA ALA A 53 -2.50 14.79 12.98
C ALA A 53 -1.69 15.48 14.09
N LYS A 54 -0.36 15.31 14.11
CA LYS A 54 0.52 16.03 15.06
C LYS A 54 0.51 17.55 14.88
N ILE A 55 0.32 18.04 13.65
CA ILE A 55 0.19 19.47 13.38
C ILE A 55 -1.18 19.96 13.86
N LEU A 56 -2.24 19.22 13.51
CA LEU A 56 -3.62 19.54 13.89
C LEU A 56 -3.85 19.51 15.40
N GLN A 57 -3.17 18.65 16.15
CA GLN A 57 -3.21 18.64 17.63
C GLN A 57 -2.79 19.96 18.30
N LYS A 58 -2.16 20.88 17.56
CA LYS A 58 -1.81 22.22 18.06
C LYS A 58 -2.97 23.21 17.98
N ILE A 59 -4.03 22.87 17.27
CA ILE A 59 -5.23 23.69 17.10
C ILE A 59 -6.29 23.21 18.12
N PRO A 60 -6.98 24.11 18.83
CA PRO A 60 -8.08 23.76 19.71
C PRO A 60 -9.17 22.96 18.99
N GLU A 61 -9.77 22.00 19.68
CA GLU A 61 -10.77 21.08 19.11
C GLU A 61 -12.01 21.81 18.54
N ASP A 62 -12.47 22.85 19.23
CA ASP A 62 -13.64 23.65 18.84
C ASP A 62 -13.38 24.43 17.54
N GLU A 63 -12.17 24.98 17.40
CA GLU A 63 -11.73 25.71 16.20
C GLU A 63 -11.60 24.77 15.00
N LEU A 64 -10.99 23.60 15.23
CA LEU A 64 -10.86 22.54 14.23
C LEU A 64 -12.22 22.04 13.73
N THR A 65 -13.17 21.84 14.65
CA THR A 65 -14.53 21.39 14.35
C THR A 65 -15.29 22.44 13.54
N SER A 66 -15.11 23.72 13.87
CA SER A 66 -15.73 24.84 13.16
C SER A 66 -15.21 24.92 11.72
N ILE A 67 -13.89 24.90 11.52
CA ILE A 67 -13.24 24.92 10.19
C ILE A 67 -13.72 23.73 9.33
N VAL A 68 -13.83 22.53 9.92
CA VAL A 68 -14.29 21.34 9.19
C VAL A 68 -15.78 21.43 8.81
N ARG A 69 -16.62 22.05 9.64
CA ARG A 69 -18.04 22.28 9.32
C ARG A 69 -18.20 23.32 8.21
N GLU A 70 -17.54 24.46 8.33
CA GLU A 70 -17.57 25.52 7.33
C GLU A 70 -17.11 25.01 5.96
N SER A 71 -15.99 24.27 5.89
CA SER A 71 -15.52 23.68 4.63
C SER A 71 -16.49 22.65 4.02
N ARG A 72 -17.39 22.07 4.82
CA ARG A 72 -18.38 21.10 4.36
C ARG A 72 -19.65 21.77 3.84
N ASP A 73 -20.02 22.91 4.42
CA ASP A 73 -21.19 23.70 4.04
C ASP A 73 -20.93 24.60 2.81
N GLU A 74 -19.65 24.87 2.48
CA GLU A 74 -19.23 25.60 1.27
C GLU A 74 -19.29 24.77 -0.04
N ARG A 75 -19.71 23.50 0.00
CA ARG A 75 -19.63 22.56 -1.12
C ARG A 75 -20.96 22.16 -1.73
#